data_AF-A0A1J4KA59-F1
#
_entry.id   AF-A0A1J4KA59-F1
#
_cell.length_a   1.000
_cell.length_b   1.000
_cell.length_c   1.000
_cell.angle_alpha   90.00
_cell.angle_beta   90.00
_cell.angle_gamma   90.00
#
_symmetry.space_group_name_H-M   'P 1'
#
loop_
_entity.id
_entity.type
_entity.pdbx_description
1 polymer ?
#
loop_
_entity_poly.entity_id
_entity_poly.type
_entity_poly.pdbx_seq_one_letter_code
_entity_poly.pdbx_strand_id
1 'polypeptide(L)'
;MASLLPQIPGDPSLHFDKEVDRYMQTFYYDLFFEKEINLEFRNFENNESLSRVVRIRIMTYRDDMVLKQIRLEILDDSDLYFFVESIFDEEKFEQMKNDAQLLIDFDSFPEEIRDLIEDSQINDSESQIVFIEENDGSGVMEFLQILELKSVEVFKINFVPSDPEFIQLQVQYRFNQLYGQLAKNKAILHEFNKQLQSKNPILLKSINTPSKSPRRSPK
;
A
#
# COMPACT_ATOMS: atom_id res chain seq x y z
N MET A 1 11.66 -18.49 4.73
CA MET A 1 12.80 -17.59 4.42
C MET A 1 12.19 -16.25 4.08
N ALA A 2 12.20 -15.29 5.01
CA ALA A 2 11.65 -13.96 4.76
C ALA A 2 12.55 -13.25 3.73
N SER A 3 11.98 -12.91 2.57
CA SER A 3 12.67 -12.02 1.64
C SER A 3 12.70 -10.64 2.28
N LEU A 4 13.86 -10.23 2.79
CA LEU A 4 14.09 -8.86 3.20
C LEU A 4 13.96 -7.97 1.96
N LEU A 5 12.84 -7.26 1.84
CA LEU A 5 12.70 -6.20 0.85
C LEU A 5 13.77 -5.13 1.14
N PRO A 6 14.38 -4.53 0.10
CA PRO A 6 15.42 -3.54 0.32
C PRO A 6 14.84 -2.35 1.09
N GLN A 7 15.38 -2.08 2.28
CA GLN A 7 15.04 -0.86 3.02
C GLN A 7 15.28 0.34 2.11
N ILE A 8 14.24 1.15 1.91
CA ILE A 8 14.32 2.28 0.99
C ILE A 8 14.87 3.48 1.77
N PRO A 9 16.06 4.00 1.42
CA PRO A 9 16.68 5.08 2.18
C PRO A 9 15.78 6.31 2.21
N GLY A 10 15.47 6.81 3.41
CA GLY A 10 14.72 8.04 3.62
C GLY A 10 13.20 7.90 3.62
N ASP A 11 12.64 6.69 3.70
CA ASP A 11 11.21 6.49 3.94
C ASP A 11 10.84 6.87 5.38
N PRO A 12 10.00 7.91 5.60
CA PRO A 12 9.56 8.29 6.93
C PRO A 12 8.80 7.18 7.67
N SER A 13 8.19 6.23 6.96
CA SER A 13 7.40 5.16 7.56
C SER A 13 8.22 4.07 8.24
N LEU A 14 9.51 3.96 7.87
CA LEU A 14 10.37 2.88 8.33
C LEU A 14 11.04 3.18 9.68
N HIS A 15 10.72 4.29 10.32
CA HIS A 15 11.21 4.60 11.65
C HIS A 15 10.13 5.22 12.53
N PHE A 16 10.33 5.13 13.84
CA PHE A 16 9.51 5.78 14.85
C PHE A 16 10.36 6.09 16.08
N ASP A 17 9.97 7.13 16.81
CA ASP A 17 10.65 7.51 18.04
C ASP A 17 9.86 7.01 19.24
N LYS A 18 10.57 6.46 20.23
CA LYS A 18 10.00 6.01 21.50
C LYS A 18 10.87 6.47 22.65
N GLU A 19 10.24 6.89 23.74
CA GLU A 19 10.95 7.25 24.97
C GLU A 19 11.44 5.97 25.67
N VAL A 20 12.75 5.87 25.88
CA VAL A 20 13.43 4.80 26.62
C VAL A 20 14.37 5.45 27.62
N ASP A 21 14.21 5.12 28.90
CA ASP A 21 15.03 5.66 30.00
C ASP A 21 15.14 7.21 30.02
N ARG A 22 14.05 7.91 29.67
CA ARG A 22 13.95 9.38 29.56
C ARG A 22 14.71 10.00 28.38
N TYR A 23 15.11 9.19 27.41
CA TYR A 23 15.70 9.64 26.15
C TYR A 23 14.81 9.20 24.98
N MET A 24 14.66 10.08 23.99
CA MET A 24 14.03 9.67 22.73
C MET A 24 15.03 8.84 21.94
N GLN A 25 14.62 7.63 21.58
CA GLN A 25 15.38 6.72 20.74
C GLN A 25 14.58 6.40 19.48
N THR A 26 15.25 6.45 18.34
CA THR A 26 14.68 6.07 17.05
C THR A 26 14.83 4.56 16.85
N PHE A 27 13.72 3.92 16.50
CA PHE A 27 13.61 2.51 16.15
C PHE A 27 13.22 2.38 14.69
N TYR A 28 13.51 1.23 14.10
CA TYR A 28 13.30 0.97 12.68
C TYR A 28 12.37 -0.22 12.49
N TYR A 29 11.45 -0.09 11.54
CA TYR A 29 10.65 -1.19 11.07
C TYR A 29 11.34 -1.90 9.91
N ASP A 30 11.07 -3.20 9.81
CA ASP A 30 11.30 -3.96 8.59
C ASP A 30 10.03 -3.99 7.75
N LEU A 31 10.17 -3.74 6.44
CA LEU A 31 9.07 -3.89 5.49
C LEU A 31 8.81 -5.37 5.24
N PHE A 32 7.67 -5.85 5.73
CA PHE A 32 7.27 -7.25 5.66
C PHE A 32 6.47 -7.56 4.39
N PHE A 33 5.55 -6.67 4.02
CA PHE A 33 4.71 -6.82 2.83
C PHE A 33 4.41 -5.46 2.20
N GLU A 34 4.41 -5.41 0.87
CA GLU A 34 4.00 -4.24 0.08
C GLU A 34 3.30 -4.74 -1.19
N LYS A 35 2.07 -4.28 -1.44
CA LYS A 35 1.33 -4.65 -2.65
C LYS A 35 0.32 -3.57 -3.03
N GLU A 36 0.16 -3.38 -4.34
CA GLU A 36 -0.95 -2.61 -4.90
C GLU A 36 -2.14 -3.53 -5.12
N ILE A 37 -3.31 -3.10 -4.64
CA ILE A 37 -4.57 -3.85 -4.74
C ILE A 37 -5.69 -2.93 -5.21
N ASN A 38 -6.71 -3.52 -5.83
CA ASN A 38 -7.99 -2.84 -6.02
C ASN A 38 -8.80 -3.01 -4.74
N LEU A 39 -9.09 -1.90 -4.06
CA LEU A 39 -9.84 -1.89 -2.82
C LEU A 39 -11.18 -1.17 -3.02
N GLU A 40 -12.26 -1.76 -2.53
CA GLU A 40 -13.58 -1.12 -2.52
C GLU A 40 -13.68 -0.19 -1.33
N PHE A 41 -13.82 1.11 -1.60
CA PHE A 41 -14.09 2.14 -0.61
C PHE A 41 -15.59 2.36 -0.51
N ARG A 42 -16.14 2.24 0.69
CA ARG A 42 -17.56 2.45 0.98
C ARG A 42 -17.71 3.65 1.91
N ASN A 43 -18.51 4.62 1.52
CA ASN A 43 -18.79 5.76 2.38
C ASN A 43 -19.78 5.36 3.49
N PHE A 44 -19.45 5.71 4.73
CA PHE A 44 -20.26 5.36 5.89
C PHE A 44 -21.68 5.95 5.88
N GLU A 45 -21.87 7.17 5.34
CA GLU A 45 -23.17 7.87 5.39
C GLU A 45 -24.14 7.42 4.30
N ASN A 46 -23.67 7.32 3.05
CA ASN A 46 -24.53 7.11 1.89
C ASN A 46 -24.41 5.70 1.29
N ASN A 47 -23.49 4.87 1.80
CA ASN A 47 -23.22 3.51 1.35
C ASN A 47 -22.81 3.42 -0.14
N GLU A 48 -22.43 4.55 -0.75
CA GLU A 48 -21.85 4.57 -2.09
C GLU A 48 -20.49 3.89 -2.05
N SER A 49 -20.20 3.10 -3.08
CA SER A 49 -18.97 2.31 -3.16
C SER A 49 -18.17 2.71 -4.41
N LEU A 50 -16.87 2.89 -4.23
CA LEU A 50 -15.92 3.27 -5.27
C LEU A 50 -14.67 2.38 -5.19
N SER A 51 -14.27 1.78 -6.30
CA SER A 51 -13.01 1.03 -6.34
C SER A 51 -11.83 1.98 -6.59
N ARG A 52 -10.79 1.90 -5.76
CA ARG A 52 -9.52 2.64 -5.93
C ARG A 52 -8.36 1.65 -5.92
N VAL A 53 -7.33 1.93 -6.73
CA VAL A 53 -6.06 1.21 -6.65
C VAL A 53 -5.25 1.85 -5.52
N VAL A 54 -5.00 1.10 -4.46
CA VAL A 54 -4.24 1.57 -3.31
C VAL A 54 -3.08 0.65 -3.05
N ARG A 55 -2.08 1.18 -2.35
CA ARG A 55 -0.95 0.41 -1.88
C ARG A 55 -1.11 0.12 -0.40
N ILE A 56 -1.03 -1.16 -0.06
CA ILE A 56 -1.00 -1.63 1.31
C ILE A 56 0.43 -1.99 1.68
N ARG A 57 0.87 -1.54 2.85
CA ARG A 57 2.15 -1.92 3.45
C ARG A 57 1.93 -2.51 4.83
N ILE A 58 2.69 -3.56 5.15
CA ILE A 58 2.78 -4.13 6.48
C ILE A 58 4.24 -4.09 6.90
N MET A 59 4.49 -3.49 8.05
CA MET A 59 5.80 -3.33 8.63
C MET A 59 5.84 -3.88 10.04
N THR A 60 6.97 -4.46 10.41
CA THR A 60 7.15 -5.13 11.71
C THR A 60 8.39 -4.63 12.41
N TYR A 61 8.28 -4.34 13.70
CA TYR A 61 9.40 -4.03 14.58
C TYR A 61 9.59 -5.19 15.56
N ARG A 62 10.80 -5.75 15.56
CA ARG A 62 11.20 -6.85 16.44
C ARG A 62 12.34 -6.40 17.33
N ASP A 63 12.27 -6.77 18.61
CA ASP A 63 13.33 -6.60 19.59
C ASP A 63 13.85 -7.98 20.00
N ASP A 64 15.12 -8.27 19.74
CA ASP A 64 15.74 -9.59 19.93
C ASP A 64 14.87 -10.77 19.40
N MET A 65 14.38 -10.64 18.17
CA MET A 65 13.48 -11.57 17.45
C MET A 65 12.01 -11.57 17.89
N VAL A 66 11.68 -10.97 19.03
CA VAL A 66 10.30 -10.89 19.52
C VAL A 66 9.57 -9.76 18.82
N LEU A 67 8.43 -10.05 18.19
CA LEU A 67 7.59 -9.01 17.59
C LEU A 67 7.03 -8.09 18.66
N LYS A 68 7.29 -6.79 18.51
CA LYS A 68 6.85 -5.76 19.45
C LYS A 68 5.78 -4.87 18.87
N GLN A 69 5.82 -4.64 17.56
CA GLN A 69 4.88 -3.73 16.91
C GLN A 69 4.68 -4.11 15.45
N ILE A 70 3.46 -3.95 14.97
CA ILE A 70 3.06 -4.08 13.58
C ILE A 70 2.43 -2.75 13.16
N ARG A 71 2.82 -2.24 12.01
CA ARG A 71 2.23 -1.06 11.38
C ARG A 71 1.66 -1.46 10.03
N LEU A 72 0.37 -1.23 9.86
CA LEU A 72 -0.33 -1.37 8.59
C LEU A 72 -0.59 0.01 8.03
N GLU A 73 -0.39 0.19 6.73
CA GLU A 73 -0.62 1.46 6.05
C GLU A 73 -1.37 1.23 4.76
N ILE A 74 -2.25 2.19 4.44
CA ILE A 74 -2.94 2.27 3.15
C ILE A 74 -2.68 3.67 2.59
N LEU A 75 -2.19 3.72 1.36
CA LEU A 75 -1.92 4.96 0.64
C LEU A 75 -2.41 4.89 -0.80
N ASP A 76 -2.81 6.03 -1.36
CA ASP A 76 -3.26 6.15 -2.75
C ASP A 76 -2.21 6.92 -3.56
N ASP A 77 -1.76 6.39 -4.70
CA ASP A 77 -0.84 7.08 -5.63
C ASP A 77 -1.54 8.18 -6.45
N SER A 78 -2.87 8.15 -6.51
CA SER A 78 -3.71 9.18 -7.14
C SER A 78 -3.98 10.37 -6.22
N ASP A 79 -4.01 10.13 -4.91
CA ASP A 79 -4.13 11.16 -3.87
C ASP A 79 -2.96 11.05 -2.87
N LEU A 80 -1.94 11.89 -3.07
CA LEU A 80 -0.74 11.87 -2.25
C LEU A 80 -0.99 12.19 -0.76
N TYR A 81 -2.10 12.85 -0.42
CA TYR A 81 -2.46 13.18 0.95
C TYR A 81 -3.28 12.08 1.63
N PHE A 82 -3.80 11.12 0.87
CA PHE A 82 -4.46 9.96 1.43
C PHE A 82 -3.42 9.02 2.05
N PHE A 83 -3.43 8.97 3.38
CA PHE A 83 -2.57 8.10 4.15
C PHE A 83 -3.25 7.76 5.47
N VAL A 84 -3.60 6.49 5.64
CA VAL A 84 -4.18 5.98 6.87
C VAL A 84 -3.33 4.83 7.40
N GLU A 85 -3.26 4.72 8.72
CA GLU A 85 -2.45 3.71 9.38
C GLU A 85 -3.16 3.04 10.55
N SER A 86 -2.68 1.84 10.87
CA SER A 86 -3.08 1.11 12.07
C SER A 86 -1.84 0.51 12.71
N ILE A 87 -1.64 0.79 14.01
CA ILE A 87 -0.46 0.36 14.76
C ILE A 87 -0.90 -0.55 15.90
N PHE A 88 -0.42 -1.79 15.87
CA PHE A 88 -0.67 -2.83 16.85
C PHE A 88 0.60 -3.13 17.64
N ASP A 89 0.48 -3.11 18.97
CA ASP A 89 1.36 -3.82 19.88
C ASP A 89 0.63 -5.06 20.41
N GLU A 90 1.31 -5.85 21.24
CA GLU A 90 0.76 -7.08 21.82
C GLU A 90 -0.54 -6.81 22.61
N GLU A 91 -0.63 -5.68 23.32
CA GLU A 91 -1.81 -5.32 24.10
C GLU A 91 -3.02 -5.00 23.21
N LYS A 92 -2.86 -4.13 22.22
CA LYS A 92 -3.91 -3.79 21.25
C LYS A 92 -4.34 -5.00 20.45
N PHE A 93 -3.39 -5.86 20.08
CA PHE A 93 -3.70 -7.10 19.38
C PHE A 93 -4.55 -8.03 20.26
N GLU A 94 -4.21 -8.22 21.53
CA GLU A 94 -5.00 -9.06 22.44
C GLU A 94 -6.42 -8.51 22.64
N GLN A 95 -6.60 -7.19 22.70
CA GLN A 95 -7.95 -6.59 22.71
C GLN A 95 -8.73 -6.95 21.44
N MET A 96 -8.14 -6.72 20.27
CA MET A 96 -8.76 -7.03 18.97
C MET A 96 -9.03 -8.54 18.81
N LYS A 97 -8.12 -9.39 19.27
CA LYS A 97 -8.25 -10.85 19.27
C LYS A 97 -9.44 -11.31 20.10
N ASN A 98 -9.65 -10.72 21.28
CA ASN A 98 -10.79 -11.04 22.13
C ASN A 98 -12.12 -10.57 21.52
N ASP A 99 -12.14 -9.38 20.93
CA ASP A 99 -13.34 -8.81 20.31
C ASP A 99 -13.77 -9.60 19.07
N ALA A 100 -12.80 -9.98 18.22
CA ALA A 100 -13.03 -10.75 17.00
C ALA A 100 -12.97 -12.27 17.19
N GLN A 101 -12.77 -12.75 18.43
CA GLN A 101 -12.63 -14.18 18.77
C GLN A 101 -11.57 -14.93 17.93
N LEU A 102 -10.46 -14.26 17.64
CA LEU A 102 -9.37 -14.81 16.84
C LEU A 102 -8.56 -15.82 17.68
N LEU A 103 -8.07 -16.87 17.01
CA LEU A 103 -7.27 -17.93 17.65
C LEU A 103 -5.77 -17.81 17.38
N ILE A 104 -5.37 -16.78 16.65
CA ILE A 104 -3.98 -16.58 16.20
C ILE A 104 -3.14 -15.86 17.25
N ASP A 105 -1.83 -16.07 17.18
CA ASP A 105 -0.85 -15.38 18.01
C ASP A 105 -0.35 -14.11 17.33
N PHE A 106 0.15 -13.15 18.12
CA PHE A 106 0.61 -11.86 17.61
C PHE A 106 1.72 -12.02 16.55
N ASP A 107 2.63 -12.97 16.76
CA ASP A 107 3.74 -13.25 15.83
C ASP A 107 3.27 -13.74 14.45
N SER A 108 2.12 -14.42 14.39
CA SER A 108 1.53 -14.92 13.13
C SER A 108 0.64 -13.89 12.45
N PHE A 109 0.20 -12.86 13.17
CA PHE A 109 -0.76 -11.89 12.66
C PHE A 109 -0.36 -11.23 11.32
N PRO A 110 0.89 -10.77 11.10
CA PRO A 110 1.29 -10.19 9.81
C PRO A 110 1.12 -11.14 8.63
N GLU A 111 1.44 -12.43 8.82
CA GLU A 111 1.33 -13.45 7.78
C GLU A 111 -0.14 -13.71 7.44
N GLU A 112 -1.02 -13.80 8.45
CA GLU A 112 -2.46 -14.00 8.23
C GLU A 112 -3.11 -12.82 7.48
N ILE A 113 -2.75 -11.58 7.83
CA ILE A 113 -3.23 -10.40 7.10
C ILE A 113 -2.77 -10.42 5.65
N ARG A 114 -1.50 -10.78 5.40
CA ARG A 114 -0.99 -10.91 4.03
C ARG A 114 -1.81 -11.92 3.26
N ASP A 115 -2.04 -13.10 3.82
CA ASP A 115 -2.72 -14.19 3.13
C ASP A 115 -4.17 -13.80 2.80
N LEU A 116 -4.86 -13.10 3.70
CA LEU A 116 -6.20 -12.56 3.45
C LEU A 116 -6.22 -11.50 2.35
N ILE A 117 -5.24 -10.58 2.34
CA ILE A 117 -5.10 -9.59 1.27
C ILE A 117 -4.86 -10.31 -0.05
N GLU A 118 -3.97 -11.30 -0.11
CA GLU A 118 -3.68 -12.03 -1.33
C GLU A 118 -4.88 -12.84 -1.83
N ASP A 119 -5.59 -13.52 -0.93
CA ASP A 119 -6.78 -14.29 -1.26
C ASP A 119 -7.88 -13.43 -1.85
N SER A 120 -8.14 -12.23 -1.27
CA SER A 120 -9.12 -11.28 -1.81
C SER A 120 -8.84 -10.81 -3.25
N GLN A 121 -7.58 -10.88 -3.70
CA GLN A 121 -7.20 -10.47 -5.05
C GLN A 121 -7.27 -11.62 -6.07
N ILE A 122 -7.32 -12.86 -5.59
CA ILE A 122 -7.33 -14.07 -6.43
C ILE A 122 -8.74 -14.66 -6.49
N ASN A 123 -9.43 -14.70 -5.35
CA ASN A 123 -10.71 -15.38 -5.13
C ASN A 123 -11.81 -14.35 -4.78
N ASP A 124 -12.11 -13.44 -5.71
CA ASP A 124 -13.14 -12.39 -5.55
C ASP A 124 -14.57 -12.91 -5.32
N SER A 125 -14.80 -14.21 -5.55
CA SER A 125 -16.07 -14.88 -5.33
C SER A 125 -16.23 -15.49 -3.93
N GLU A 126 -15.14 -15.64 -3.17
CA GLU A 126 -15.12 -16.28 -1.84
C GLU A 126 -14.66 -15.32 -0.74
N SER A 127 -13.78 -14.37 -1.07
CA SER A 127 -13.20 -13.42 -0.12
C SER A 127 -13.21 -12.00 -0.68
N GLN A 128 -13.63 -11.04 0.14
CA GLN A 128 -13.71 -9.63 -0.22
C GLN A 128 -13.14 -8.76 0.90
N ILE A 129 -12.45 -7.69 0.53
CA ILE A 129 -12.01 -6.66 1.48
C ILE A 129 -12.67 -5.34 1.08
N VAL A 130 -13.29 -4.69 2.07
CA VAL A 130 -13.93 -3.38 1.91
C VAL A 130 -13.34 -2.43 2.93
N PHE A 131 -13.10 -1.20 2.53
CA PHE A 131 -12.70 -0.11 3.42
C PHE A 131 -13.84 0.87 3.60
N ILE A 132 -14.36 0.97 4.83
CA ILE A 132 -15.43 1.90 5.17
C ILE A 132 -14.78 3.23 5.58
N GLU A 133 -14.96 4.28 4.77
CA GLU A 133 -14.47 5.63 5.06
C GLU A 133 -15.45 6.38 5.97
N GLU A 134 -14.93 6.91 7.08
CA GLU A 134 -15.63 7.85 7.96
C GLU A 134 -15.33 9.31 7.56
N ASN A 135 -16.17 10.23 8.02
CA ASN A 135 -16.05 11.66 7.66
C ASN A 135 -14.82 12.36 8.24
N ASP A 136 -14.21 11.79 9.29
CA ASP A 136 -13.01 12.33 9.93
C ASP A 136 -11.71 11.87 9.25
N GLY A 137 -11.81 11.07 8.18
CA GLY A 137 -10.68 10.48 7.46
C GLY A 137 -10.16 9.19 8.10
N SER A 138 -10.76 8.75 9.21
CA SER A 138 -10.56 7.39 9.70
C SER A 138 -11.35 6.40 8.85
N GLY A 139 -11.08 5.12 9.06
CA GLY A 139 -11.88 4.10 8.38
C GLY A 139 -11.64 2.71 8.93
N VAL A 140 -12.50 1.80 8.52
CA VAL A 140 -12.49 0.41 8.98
C VAL A 140 -12.29 -0.49 7.77
N MET A 141 -11.22 -1.28 7.79
CA MET A 141 -11.01 -2.34 6.81
C MET A 141 -11.71 -3.61 7.30
N GLU A 142 -12.75 -4.03 6.58
CA GLU A 142 -13.50 -5.25 6.86
C GLU A 142 -13.06 -6.37 5.92
N PHE A 143 -12.73 -7.51 6.52
CA PHE A 143 -12.45 -8.75 5.78
C PHE A 143 -13.73 -9.58 5.79
N LEU A 144 -14.29 -9.82 4.60
CA LEU A 144 -15.56 -10.48 4.41
C LEU A 144 -15.34 -11.81 3.68
N GLN A 145 -15.99 -12.87 4.16
CA GLN A 145 -16.10 -14.13 3.43
C GLN A 145 -17.47 -14.23 2.79
N ILE A 146 -17.50 -14.44 1.47
CA ILE A 146 -18.72 -14.62 0.69
C ILE A 146 -19.15 -16.09 0.79
N LEU A 147 -20.34 -16.32 1.33
CA LEU A 147 -21.03 -17.60 1.28
C LEU A 147 -22.16 -17.53 0.24
N GLU A 148 -22.76 -18.67 -0.11
CA GLU A 148 -23.79 -18.77 -1.17
C GLU A 148 -24.98 -17.80 -1.01
N LEU A 149 -25.31 -17.41 0.23
CA LEU A 149 -26.51 -16.59 0.54
C LEU A 149 -26.21 -15.30 1.30
N LYS A 150 -24.98 -15.09 1.79
CA LYS A 150 -24.59 -13.91 2.56
C LYS A 150 -23.06 -13.79 2.66
N SER A 151 -22.57 -12.58 2.89
CA SER A 151 -21.21 -12.38 3.39
C SER A 151 -21.20 -12.45 4.92
N VAL A 152 -20.08 -12.91 5.47
CA VAL A 152 -19.80 -12.93 6.91
C VAL A 152 -18.52 -12.14 7.16
N GLU A 153 -18.56 -11.21 8.11
CA GLU A 153 -17.37 -10.52 8.60
C GLU A 153 -16.47 -11.53 9.32
N VAL A 154 -15.24 -11.69 8.84
CA VAL A 154 -14.20 -12.51 9.46
C VAL A 154 -13.59 -11.73 10.62
N PHE A 155 -13.16 -10.49 10.36
CA PHE A 155 -12.72 -9.51 11.35
C PHE A 155 -12.52 -8.15 10.66
N LYS A 156 -12.16 -7.14 11.45
CA LYS A 156 -11.94 -5.77 10.98
C LYS A 156 -10.74 -5.11 11.65
N ILE A 157 -10.17 -4.14 10.95
CA ILE A 157 -9.06 -3.31 11.43
C ILE A 157 -9.46 -1.85 11.34
N ASN A 158 -9.32 -1.14 12.44
CA ASN A 158 -9.53 0.30 12.49
C ASN A 158 -8.25 1.03 12.04
N PHE A 159 -8.40 1.96 11.12
CA PHE A 159 -7.36 2.83 10.60
C PHE A 159 -7.65 4.28 11.00
N VAL A 160 -6.59 5.00 11.31
CA VAL A 160 -6.65 6.43 11.62
C VAL A 160 -5.85 7.22 10.59
N PRO A 161 -6.25 8.46 10.27
CA PRO A 161 -5.44 9.31 9.42
C PRO A 161 -4.12 9.61 10.12
N SER A 162 -3.02 9.55 9.37
CA SER A 162 -1.70 9.87 9.92
C SER A 162 -1.55 11.37 10.22
N ASP A 163 -0.55 11.69 11.03
CA ASP A 163 -0.26 13.07 11.42
C ASP A 163 0.06 13.96 10.19
N PRO A 164 -0.46 15.20 10.11
CA PRO A 164 -0.23 16.07 8.95
C PRO A 164 1.25 16.40 8.67
N GLU A 165 2.10 16.50 9.69
CA GLU A 165 3.54 16.72 9.49
C GLU A 165 4.18 15.48 8.87
N PHE A 166 3.77 14.29 9.35
CA PHE A 166 4.19 13.02 8.77
C PHE A 166 3.73 12.87 7.31
N ILE A 167 2.48 13.23 6.99
CA ILE A 167 1.96 13.20 5.62
C ILE A 167 2.80 14.09 4.70
N GLN A 168 3.19 15.29 5.14
CA GLN A 168 4.06 16.18 4.33
C GLN A 168 5.42 15.54 4.03
N LEU A 169 6.04 14.89 5.01
CA LEU A 169 7.29 14.16 4.82
C LEU A 169 7.10 13.01 3.83
N GLN A 170 6.01 12.26 3.94
CA GLN A 170 5.68 11.17 3.03
C GLN A 170 5.44 11.66 1.60
N VAL A 171 4.66 12.72 1.42
CA VAL A 171 4.42 13.36 0.11
C VAL A 171 5.74 13.78 -0.52
N GLN A 172 6.61 14.45 0.25
CA GLN A 172 7.90 14.90 -0.23
C GLN A 172 8.81 13.73 -0.62
N TYR A 173 8.82 12.67 0.18
CA TYR A 173 9.57 11.45 -0.10
C TYR A 173 9.09 10.77 -1.38
N ARG A 174 7.78 10.51 -1.51
CA ARG A 174 7.16 9.88 -2.70
C ARG A 174 7.40 10.72 -3.95
N PHE A 175 7.29 12.05 -3.85
CA PHE A 175 7.63 12.95 -4.93
C PHE A 175 9.09 12.79 -5.39
N ASN A 176 10.03 12.75 -4.46
CA ASN A 176 11.46 12.59 -4.77
C ASN A 176 11.74 11.23 -5.42
N GLN A 177 11.06 10.17 -4.98
CA GLN A 177 11.15 8.85 -5.60
C GLN A 177 10.65 8.85 -7.04
N LEU A 178 9.45 9.39 -7.28
CA LEU A 178 8.87 9.49 -8.62
C LEU A 178 9.73 10.34 -9.54
N TYR A 179 10.26 11.46 -9.05
CA TYR A 179 11.19 12.31 -9.79
C TYR A 179 12.48 11.56 -10.16
N GLY A 180 13.04 10.81 -9.21
CA GLY A 180 14.23 9.98 -9.43
C GLY A 180 13.99 8.87 -10.46
N GLN A 181 12.85 8.17 -10.40
CA GLN A 181 12.46 7.17 -11.38
C GLN A 181 12.27 7.79 -12.77
N LEU A 182 11.60 8.95 -12.86
CA LEU A 182 11.40 9.66 -14.11
C LEU A 182 12.74 10.07 -14.74
N ALA A 183 13.69 10.58 -13.94
CA ALA A 183 15.02 10.92 -14.42
C ALA A 183 15.78 9.70 -14.97
N LYS A 184 15.73 8.57 -14.26
CA LYS A 184 16.32 7.29 -14.71
C LYS A 184 15.69 6.81 -16.02
N ASN A 185 14.36 6.79 -16.10
CA ASN A 185 13.63 6.34 -17.29
C ASN A 185 13.91 7.25 -18.49
N LYS A 186 13.99 8.57 -18.29
CA LYS A 186 14.41 9.52 -19.33
C LYS A 186 15.83 9.25 -19.81
N ALA A 187 16.77 8.97 -18.91
CA ALA A 187 18.14 8.65 -19.28
C ALA A 187 18.23 7.34 -20.09
N ILE A 188 17.49 6.31 -19.68
CA ILE A 188 17.40 5.02 -20.39
C ILE A 188 16.82 5.24 -21.80
N LEU A 189 15.70 5.96 -21.92
CA LEU A 189 15.09 6.27 -23.21
C LEU A 189 16.00 7.08 -24.11
N HIS A 190 16.75 8.04 -23.55
CA HIS A 190 17.70 8.84 -24.30
C HIS A 190 18.85 7.97 -24.85
N GLU A 191 19.43 7.10 -24.03
CA GLU A 191 20.49 6.19 -24.46
C GLU A 191 19.98 5.17 -25.50
N PHE A 192 18.78 4.62 -25.30
CA PHE A 192 18.14 3.74 -26.28
C PHE A 192 17.90 4.44 -27.62
N ASN A 193 17.39 5.68 -27.59
CA ASN A 193 17.23 6.50 -28.80
C ASN A 193 18.56 6.76 -29.52
N LYS A 194 19.63 7.04 -28.78
CA LYS A 194 20.99 7.23 -29.34
C LYS A 194 21.50 5.95 -29.99
N GLN A 195 21.28 4.79 -29.36
CA GLN A 195 21.64 3.50 -29.94
C GLN A 195 20.83 3.19 -31.21
N LEU A 196 19.52 3.43 -31.20
CA LEU A 196 18.67 3.26 -32.38
C LEU A 196 19.06 4.20 -33.53
N GLN A 197 19.42 5.46 -33.24
CA GLN A 197 19.94 6.38 -34.24
C GLN A 197 21.20 5.83 -34.93
N SER A 198 22.10 5.21 -34.16
CA SER A 198 23.35 4.65 -34.69
C SER A 198 23.15 3.34 -35.47
N LYS A 199 22.23 2.46 -35.02
CA LYS A 199 22.07 1.10 -35.57
C LYS A 199 20.95 0.96 -36.59
N ASN A 200 19.87 1.72 -36.48
CA ASN A 200 18.69 1.63 -37.35
C ASN A 200 17.94 2.98 -37.47
N PRO A 201 18.51 3.96 -38.20
CA PRO A 201 17.95 5.31 -38.31
C PRO A 201 16.59 5.34 -39.04
N ILE A 202 16.27 4.33 -39.86
CA ILE A 202 15.00 4.23 -40.59
C ILE A 202 13.85 3.87 -39.63
N LEU A 203 14.06 2.91 -38.72
CA LEU A 203 13.07 2.52 -37.71
C LEU A 203 12.75 3.69 -36.76
N LEU A 204 13.78 4.45 -36.36
CA LEU A 204 13.59 5.62 -35.50
C LEU A 204 12.73 6.70 -36.17
N LYS A 205 12.90 6.92 -37.49
CA LYS A 205 12.04 7.84 -38.25
C LYS A 205 10.59 7.37 -38.28
N SER A 206 10.34 6.07 -38.46
CA SER A 206 8.98 5.53 -38.46
C SER A 206 8.29 5.58 -37.10
N ILE A 207 9.03 5.45 -35.99
CA ILE A 207 8.50 5.55 -34.61
C ILE A 207 8.17 7.01 -34.27
N ASN A 208 9.00 7.97 -34.70
CA ASN A 208 8.80 9.39 -34.42
C ASN A 208 7.81 10.09 -35.37
N THR A 209 7.48 9.49 -36.51
CA THR A 209 6.36 9.94 -37.33
C THR A 209 5.08 9.29 -36.83
N PRO A 210 4.15 10.02 -36.18
CA PRO A 210 2.82 9.47 -35.93
C PRO A 210 2.23 9.07 -37.28
N SER A 211 1.88 7.79 -37.40
CA SER A 211 1.22 7.28 -38.60
C SER A 211 -0.04 8.13 -38.80
N LYS A 212 -0.08 8.89 -39.90
CA LYS A 212 -1.30 9.57 -40.32
C LYS A 212 -2.30 8.46 -40.63
N SER A 213 -3.24 8.23 -39.73
CA SER A 213 -4.39 7.38 -39.99
C SER A 213 -5.03 7.81 -41.32
N PRO A 214 -5.40 6.88 -42.22
CA PRO A 214 -5.90 7.26 -43.53
C PRO A 214 -7.19 8.07 -43.34
N ARG A 215 -7.21 9.32 -43.85
CA ARG A 215 -8.44 10.10 -43.98
C ARG A 215 -9.43 9.25 -44.78
N ARG A 216 -10.51 8.78 -44.13
CA ARG A 216 -11.69 8.27 -44.84
C ARG A 216 -12.22 9.38 -45.73
N SER A 217 -12.15 9.19 -47.04
CA SER A 217 -12.80 10.04 -48.03
C SER A 217 -14.32 9.92 -47.82
N PRO A 218 -15.07 11.04 -47.70
CA PRO A 218 -16.52 10.98 -47.71
C PRO A 218 -16.98 10.59 -49.13
N LYS A 219 -17.85 9.57 -49.21
CA LYS A 219 -18.72 9.33 -50.35
C LYS A 219 -20.06 10.00 -50.08
#